data_AF-A0A248UEQ5-F1
#
_entry.id   AF-A0A248UEQ5-F1
#
_cell.length_a   1.000
_cell.length_b   1.000
_cell.length_c   1.000
_cell.angle_alpha   90.00
_cell.angle_beta   90.00
_cell.angle_gamma   90.00
#
_symmetry.space_group_name_H-M   'P 1'
#
loop_
_entity.id
_entity.type
_entity.pdbx_description
1 polymer ?
#
loop_
_entity_poly.entity_id
_entity_poly.type
_entity_poly.pdbx_seq_one_letter_code
_entity_poly.pdbx_strand_id
1 'polypeptide(L)'
;MWNAVQNSVPGIIGECGGELSCATCHVYLDPAAISRLPAPTLAETEMLEVLEAYTECSRLCCQIRVNEALKEMRFQVAPQE
;
A
#
# COMPACT_ATOMS: atom_id res chain seq x y z
N MET A 1 3.68 2.85 -5.57
CA MET A 1 4.91 2.08 -5.27
C MET A 1 6.14 2.57 -6.06
N TRP A 2 6.18 2.57 -7.40
CA TRP A 2 7.38 2.98 -8.16
C TRP A 2 7.98 4.33 -7.74
N ASN A 3 7.14 5.35 -7.51
CA ASN A 3 7.61 6.64 -6.98
C ASN A 3 8.34 6.52 -5.64
N ALA A 4 7.91 5.64 -4.74
CA ALA A 4 8.55 5.42 -3.45
C ALA A 4 9.91 4.72 -3.62
N VAL A 5 9.98 3.70 -4.48
CA VAL A 5 11.23 2.97 -4.79
C VAL A 5 12.27 3.91 -5.42
N GLN A 6 11.86 4.71 -6.41
CA GLN A 6 12.74 5.68 -7.09
C GLN A 6 13.27 6.77 -6.15
N ASN A 7 12.54 7.09 -5.09
CA ASN A 7 12.96 8.06 -4.07
C ASN A 7 13.55 7.38 -2.82
N SER A 8 13.84 6.08 -2.88
CA SER A 8 14.44 5.31 -1.79
C SER A 8 13.70 5.47 -0.46
N VAL A 9 12.36 5.50 -0.49
CA VAL A 9 11.53 5.58 0.71
C VAL A 9 11.82 4.34 1.59
N PRO A 10 12.30 4.52 2.82
CA PRO A 10 12.61 3.39 3.70
C PRO A 10 11.39 2.50 3.91
N GLY A 11 11.62 1.20 3.82
CA GLY A 11 10.61 0.18 4.06
C GLY A 11 9.73 -0.21 2.87
N ILE A 12 9.81 0.51 1.75
CA ILE A 12 9.17 0.10 0.50
C ILE A 12 10.20 -0.55 -0.43
N ILE A 13 10.13 -1.86 -0.55
CA ILE A 13 11.05 -2.66 -1.37
C ILE A 13 10.47 -2.88 -2.77
N GLY A 14 9.20 -3.30 -2.85
CA GLY A 14 8.54 -3.56 -4.14
C GLY A 14 9.09 -4.78 -4.89
N GLU A 15 9.38 -5.85 -4.16
CA GLU A 15 10.10 -7.05 -4.64
C GLU A 15 9.47 -7.70 -5.88
N CYS A 16 8.15 -7.89 -5.92
CA CYS A 16 7.47 -8.51 -7.06
C CYS A 16 7.21 -7.56 -8.23
N GLY A 17 7.74 -6.33 -8.22
CA GLY A 17 7.49 -5.36 -9.29
C GLY A 17 6.05 -4.85 -9.39
N GLY A 18 5.18 -5.17 -8.42
CA GLY A 18 3.78 -4.74 -8.39
C GLY A 18 2.77 -5.75 -8.92
N GLU A 19 3.18 -7.01 -9.10
CA GLU A 19 2.33 -8.11 -9.60
C GLU A 19 1.36 -8.70 -8.57
N LEU A 20 1.16 -8.05 -7.41
CA LEU A 20 0.33 -8.58 -6.33
C LEU A 20 0.77 -9.98 -5.87
N SER A 21 2.09 -10.18 -5.77
CA SER A 21 2.71 -11.46 -5.39
C SER A 21 3.58 -11.35 -4.13
N CYS A 22 3.65 -10.17 -3.50
CA CYS A 22 4.36 -9.94 -2.25
C CYS A 22 3.69 -8.81 -1.44
N ALA A 23 4.03 -8.69 -0.16
CA ALA A 23 3.58 -7.60 0.71
C ALA A 23 4.62 -6.51 0.98
N THR A 24 5.78 -6.50 0.31
CA THR A 24 6.90 -5.59 0.62
C THR A 24 6.70 -4.12 0.17
N CYS A 25 5.46 -3.76 -0.14
CA CYS A 25 5.03 -2.39 -0.44
C CYS A 25 3.81 -1.96 0.40
N HIS A 26 3.61 -2.66 1.52
CA HIS A 26 2.52 -2.44 2.46
C HIS A 26 2.63 -1.06 3.12
N VAL A 27 1.51 -0.34 3.06
CA VAL A 27 1.33 0.97 3.68
C VAL A 27 0.01 1.01 4.42
N TYR A 28 -0.09 1.91 5.39
CA TYR A 28 -1.35 2.35 5.96
C TYR A 28 -1.79 3.66 5.33
N LEU A 29 -3.08 3.73 5.00
CA LEU A 29 -3.75 4.96 4.60
C LEU A 29 -4.28 5.70 5.83
N ASP A 30 -4.39 7.02 5.71
CA ASP A 30 -5.22 7.79 6.63
C ASP A 30 -6.68 7.31 6.53
N PRO A 31 -7.36 6.97 7.64
CA PRO A 31 -8.77 6.57 7.62
C PRO A 31 -9.68 7.56 6.87
N ALA A 32 -9.39 8.87 6.96
CA ALA A 32 -10.14 9.91 6.26
C ALA A 32 -9.92 9.88 4.74
N ALA A 33 -8.82 9.25 4.28
CA ALA A 33 -8.45 9.14 2.88
C ALA A 33 -8.89 7.82 2.22
N ILE A 34 -9.22 6.78 3.00
CA ILE A 34 -9.63 5.47 2.47
C ILE A 34 -10.83 5.60 1.53
N SER A 35 -11.82 6.42 1.89
CA SER A 35 -13.03 6.64 1.08
C SER A 35 -12.77 7.36 -0.26
N ARG A 36 -11.58 7.97 -0.43
CA ARG A 36 -11.18 8.62 -1.69
C ARG A 36 -10.62 7.63 -2.71
N LEU A 37 -10.37 6.39 -2.30
CA LEU A 37 -9.78 5.35 -3.14
C LEU A 37 -10.78 4.23 -3.41
N PRO A 38 -10.66 3.55 -4.57
CA PRO A 38 -11.30 2.26 -4.74
C PRO A 38 -10.89 1.30 -3.62
N ALA A 39 -11.85 0.50 -3.18
CA ALA A 39 -11.61 -0.58 -2.23
C ALA A 39 -10.49 -1.52 -2.74
N PRO A 40 -9.71 -2.14 -1.83
CA PRO A 40 -8.78 -3.19 -2.23
C PRO A 40 -9.51 -4.32 -2.94
N THR A 41 -8.81 -5.01 -3.83
CA THR A 41 -9.34 -6.24 -4.43
C THR A 41 -9.37 -7.35 -3.38
N LEU A 42 -10.18 -8.38 -3.60
CA LEU A 42 -10.20 -9.54 -2.71
C LEU A 42 -8.80 -10.15 -2.55
N ALA A 43 -8.06 -10.33 -3.65
CA ALA A 43 -6.70 -10.85 -3.62
C ALA A 43 -5.71 -9.95 -2.87
N GLU A 44 -5.87 -8.62 -2.96
CA GLU A 44 -5.07 -7.68 -2.15
C GLU A 44 -5.37 -7.83 -0.66
N THR A 45 -6.64 -7.94 -0.30
CA THR A 45 -7.08 -8.15 1.07
C THR A 45 -6.58 -9.48 1.63
N GLU A 46 -6.78 -10.60 0.92
CA GLU A 46 -6.34 -11.94 1.33
C GLU A 46 -4.82 -11.99 1.55
N MET A 47 -4.04 -11.27 0.72
CA MET A 47 -2.60 -11.17 0.88
C MET A 47 -2.17 -10.39 2.12
N LEU A 48 -2.94 -9.36 2.49
CA LEU A 48 -2.63 -8.50 3.63
C LEU A 48 -3.14 -9.07 4.95
N GLU A 49 -4.28 -9.76 4.96
CA GLU A 49 -4.95 -10.29 6.16
C GLU A 49 -4.13 -11.33 6.92
N VAL A 50 -3.18 -11.98 6.25
CA VAL A 50 -2.29 -12.98 6.88
C VAL A 50 -1.10 -12.34 7.62
N LEU A 51 -0.90 -11.03 7.50
CA LEU A 51 0.22 -10.31 8.13
C LEU A 51 -0.17 -9.86 9.54
N GLU A 52 0.75 -9.93 10.50
CA GLU A 52 0.52 -9.43 11.88
C GLU A 52 0.25 -7.91 11.88
N ALA A 53 0.97 -7.19 11.02
CA ALA A 53 0.82 -5.76 10.80
C ALA A 53 -0.49 -5.37 10.07
N TYR A 54 -1.41 -6.30 9.81
CA TYR A 54 -2.66 -6.00 9.12
C TYR A 54 -3.59 -5.09 9.92
N THR A 55 -4.27 -4.18 9.21
CA THR A 55 -5.28 -3.27 9.74
C THR A 55 -6.31 -2.99 8.65
N GLU A 56 -7.47 -2.44 9.00
CA GLU A 56 -8.47 -1.98 8.02
C GLU A 56 -7.94 -0.86 7.09
N CYS A 57 -6.86 -0.19 7.50
CA CYS A 57 -6.21 0.87 6.73
C CYS A 57 -5.09 0.36 5.82
N SER A 58 -4.80 -0.95 5.85
CA SER A 58 -3.73 -1.58 5.09
C SER A 58 -4.02 -1.60 3.59
N ARG A 59 -3.02 -1.21 2.80
CA ARG A 59 -3.02 -1.31 1.34
C ARG A 59 -1.65 -1.70 0.82
N LEU A 60 -1.63 -2.34 -0.33
CA LEU A 60 -0.42 -2.49 -1.14
C LEU A 60 -0.30 -1.25 -2.03
N CYS A 61 0.67 -0.38 -1.77
CA CYS A 61 0.78 0.88 -2.52
C CYS A 61 1.11 0.69 -4.00
N CYS A 62 1.39 -0.54 -4.46
CA CYS A 62 1.53 -0.89 -5.87
C CYS A 62 0.18 -1.02 -6.59
N GLN A 63 -0.90 -1.32 -5.87
CA GLN A 63 -2.26 -1.44 -6.41
C GLN A 63 -3.00 -0.11 -6.47
N ILE A 64 -2.44 0.94 -5.87
CA ILE A 64 -3.00 2.29 -5.89
C ILE A 64 -2.46 3.02 -7.13
N ARG A 65 -3.36 3.32 -8.08
CA ARG A 65 -3.03 4.13 -9.27
C ARG A 65 -2.93 5.60 -8.89
N VAL A 66 -1.88 6.27 -9.37
CA VAL A 66 -1.69 7.70 -9.17
C VAL A 66 -2.73 8.48 -9.97
N ASN A 67 -3.50 9.31 -9.27
CA ASN A 67 -4.50 10.22 -9.84
C ASN A 67 -4.68 11.44 -8.90
N GLU A 68 -5.53 12.39 -9.30
CA GLU A 68 -5.83 13.59 -8.50
C GLU A 68 -6.41 13.28 -7.10
N ALA A 69 -7.06 12.12 -6.93
CA ALA A 69 -7.56 11.71 -5.62
C ALA A 69 -6.44 11.45 -4.62
N LEU A 70 -5.18 11.30 -5.04
CA LEU A 70 -4.01 11.18 -4.16
C LEU A 70 -3.43 12.51 -3.68
N LYS A 71 -3.92 13.63 -4.19
CA LYS A 71 -3.38 14.94 -3.80
C LYS A 71 -3.51 15.15 -2.29
N GLU A 72 -2.40 15.55 -1.66
CA GLU A 72 -2.28 15.76 -0.20
C GLU A 72 -2.53 14.50 0.66
N MET A 73 -2.61 13.32 0.05
CA MET A 73 -2.77 12.07 0.78
C MET A 73 -1.45 11.68 1.46
N ARG A 74 -1.55 11.23 2.70
CA ARG A 74 -0.41 10.71 3.47
C ARG A 74 -0.48 9.19 3.51
N PHE A 75 0.69 8.58 3.41
CA PHE A 75 0.89 7.15 3.53
C PHE A 75 1.90 6.92 4.64
N GLN A 76 1.61 5.96 5.51
CA GLN A 76 2.57 5.48 6.50
C GLN A 76 3.08 4.12 6.03
N VAL A 77 4.40 3.92 6.04
CA VAL A 77 4.97 2.61 5.72
C VAL A 77 4.65 1.65 6.86
N ALA A 78 4.11 0.47 6.53
CA ALA A 78 3.85 -0.55 7.53
C ALA A 78 5.17 -1.12 8.06
N PRO A 79 5.23 -1.56 9.34
CA PRO A 79 6.40 -2.25 9.85
C PRO A 79 6.68 -3.50 9.02
N GLN A 80 7.97 -3.77 8.84
CA GLN A 80 8.45 -4.93 8.08
C GLN A 80 8.76 -6.02 9.08
N GLU A 81 8.13 -7.18 8.88
CA GLU A 81 8.44 -8.43 9.60
C GLU A 81 9.14 -9.41 8.65
#